data_AF-A0AA88YUD0-F1
#
_entry.id   AF-A0AA88YUD0-F1
#
_cell.length_a   1.000
_cell.length_b   1.000
_cell.length_c   1.000
_cell.angle_alpha   90.00
_cell.angle_beta   90.00
_cell.angle_gamma   90.00
#
_symmetry.space_group_name_H-M   'P 1'
#
loop_
_entity.id
_entity.type
_entity.pdbx_description
1 polymer ?
#
loop_
_entity_poly.entity_id
_entity_poly.type
_entity_poly.pdbx_seq_one_letter_code
_entity_poly.pdbx_strand_id
1 'polypeptide(L)'
;MAEYDDKEKLAQLMKPEYMSSEESDMEDGEPIFRVRRLQWLKEKCNKAKDTLDKKYSDSLPTNLRKLKRKRVLSVEPSEGKPPQSAPGWMLSKTWCDNFNSHM
;
A
#
# COMPACT_ATOMS: atom_id res chain seq x y z
N MET A 1 -1.28 -10.57 21.20
CA MET A 1 -0.83 -9.17 21.03
C MET A 1 0.55 -9.23 20.41
N ALA A 2 0.70 -8.93 19.10
CA ALA A 2 2.02 -8.84 18.48
C ALA A 2 2.55 -7.43 18.74
N GLU A 3 3.47 -7.35 19.69
CA GLU A 3 3.98 -6.13 20.30
C GLU A 3 5.13 -5.55 19.45
N TYR A 4 4.83 -4.47 18.73
CA TYR A 4 5.67 -3.30 18.41
C TYR A 4 7.20 -3.39 18.17
N ASP A 5 7.73 -4.53 17.72
CA ASP A 5 8.97 -4.61 16.94
C ASP A 5 8.77 -4.13 15.46
N ASP A 6 7.65 -3.45 15.25
CA ASP A 6 7.02 -3.10 13.96
C ASP A 6 7.03 -1.60 13.69
N LYS A 7 7.27 -0.72 14.67
CA LYS A 7 7.10 0.73 14.46
C LYS A 7 8.14 1.31 13.51
N GLU A 8 9.39 0.88 13.60
CA GLU A 8 10.45 1.23 12.64
C GLU A 8 10.19 0.62 11.27
N LYS A 9 9.77 -0.64 11.22
CA LYS A 9 9.38 -1.34 9.99
C LYS A 9 8.21 -0.64 9.29
N LEU A 10 7.21 -0.19 10.06
CA LEU A 10 6.08 0.61 9.58
C LEU A 10 6.53 1.99 9.10
N ALA A 11 7.39 2.68 9.86
CA ALA A 11 7.95 3.96 9.43
C ALA A 11 8.73 3.82 8.11
N GLN A 12 9.49 2.73 7.96
CA GLN A 12 10.16 2.41 6.71
C GLN A 12 9.14 2.13 5.59
N LEU A 13 8.07 1.39 5.86
CA LEU A 13 7.00 1.09 4.90
C LEU A 13 6.23 2.36 4.46
N MET A 14 6.28 3.43 5.26
CA MET A 14 5.69 4.73 4.94
C MET A 14 6.59 5.61 4.06
N LYS A 15 7.78 5.15 3.65
CA LYS A 15 8.61 5.90 2.71
C LYS A 15 7.96 6.01 1.33
N PRO A 16 8.15 7.13 0.60
CA PRO A 16 7.55 7.34 -0.72
C PRO A 16 7.86 6.23 -1.73
N GLU A 17 9.07 5.68 -1.68
CA GLU A 17 9.55 4.61 -2.56
C GLU A 17 8.75 3.30 -2.45
N TYR A 18 8.01 3.14 -1.35
CA TYR A 18 7.17 1.98 -1.11
C TYR A 18 5.69 2.34 -1.14
N MET A 19 5.29 3.52 -1.61
CA MET A 19 3.88 3.89 -1.73
C MET A 19 3.25 3.28 -2.98
N SER A 20 1.96 2.95 -2.85
CA SER A 20 1.16 2.51 -3.98
C SER A 20 0.93 3.68 -4.94
N SER A 21 0.89 3.39 -6.24
CA SER A 21 0.48 4.39 -7.23
C SER A 21 -1.00 4.70 -7.06
N GLU A 22 -1.33 5.99 -7.08
CA GLU A 22 -2.70 6.47 -6.96
C GLU A 22 -3.04 7.36 -8.15
N GLU A 23 -4.14 7.04 -8.82
CA GLU A 23 -4.64 7.82 -9.95
C GLU A 23 -6.03 8.37 -9.60
N SER A 24 -6.28 9.63 -9.96
CA SER A 24 -7.62 10.20 -9.84
C SER A 24 -8.50 9.63 -10.96
N ASP A 25 -9.68 9.15 -10.59
CA ASP A 25 -10.61 8.51 -11.51
C ASP A 25 -12.06 8.90 -11.13
N MET A 26 -13.02 8.55 -11.98
CA MET A 26 -14.46 8.67 -11.68
C MET A 26 -15.14 7.31 -11.74
N GLU A 27 -15.83 6.94 -10.66
CA GLU A 27 -16.63 5.72 -10.56
C GLU A 27 -18.07 6.14 -10.25
N ASP A 28 -19.01 5.78 -11.13
CA ASP A 28 -20.44 6.15 -11.02
C ASP A 28 -20.70 7.66 -10.86
N GLY A 29 -19.83 8.50 -11.46
CA GLY A 29 -19.92 9.97 -11.39
C GLY A 29 -19.34 10.58 -10.11
N GLU A 30 -18.81 9.76 -9.20
CA GLU A 30 -18.15 10.19 -7.98
C GLU A 30 -16.62 10.19 -8.14
N PRO A 31 -15.90 11.24 -7.69
CA PRO A 31 -14.46 11.30 -7.78
C PRO A 31 -13.81 10.34 -6.78
N ILE A 32 -13.01 9.40 -7.29
CA ILE A 32 -12.30 8.39 -6.51
C ILE A 32 -10.78 8.47 -6.70
N PHE A 33 -10.05 7.84 -5.79
CA PHE A 33 -8.65 7.50 -5.98
C PHE A 33 -8.53 6.01 -6.24
N ARG A 34 -8.06 5.64 -7.42
CA ARG A 34 -7.78 4.25 -7.79
C ARG A 34 -6.37 3.89 -7.34
N VAL A 35 -6.26 2.97 -6.38
CA VAL A 35 -5.01 2.58 -5.74
C VAL A 35 -4.50 1.28 -6.34
N ARG A 36 -3.34 1.32 -7.00
CA ARG A 36 -2.67 0.13 -7.55
C ARG A 36 -1.67 -0.43 -6.55
N ARG A 37 -1.83 -1.71 -6.18
CA ARG A 37 -0.96 -2.37 -5.18
C ARG A 37 0.38 -2.78 -5.77
N LEU A 38 1.45 -2.64 -4.99
CA LEU A 38 2.78 -3.12 -5.36
C LEU A 38 2.82 -4.66 -5.27
N GLN A 39 3.02 -5.37 -6.38
CA GLN A 39 2.99 -6.85 -6.40
C GLN A 39 4.15 -7.47 -5.63
N TRP A 40 5.29 -6.79 -5.64
CA TRP A 40 6.49 -7.23 -4.92
C TRP A 40 6.36 -7.07 -3.41
N LEU A 41 5.36 -6.34 -2.92
CA LEU A 41 5.18 -6.11 -1.49
C LEU A 41 4.40 -7.26 -0.85
N LYS A 42 4.89 -7.79 0.28
CA LYS A 42 4.20 -8.85 1.03
C LYS A 42 2.77 -8.42 1.41
N GLU A 43 1.86 -9.38 1.36
CA GLU A 43 0.45 -9.16 1.73
C GLU A 43 0.29 -8.56 3.13
N LYS A 44 1.13 -8.98 4.10
CA LYS A 44 1.12 -8.40 5.46
C LYS A 44 1.38 -6.90 5.48
N CYS A 45 2.24 -6.40 4.60
CA CYS A 45 2.56 -4.98 4.49
C CYS A 45 1.42 -4.22 3.82
N ASN A 46 0.80 -4.81 2.79
CA ASN A 46 -0.43 -4.26 2.19
C ASN A 46 -1.55 -4.14 3.24
N LYS A 47 -1.78 -5.20 4.03
CA LYS A 47 -2.76 -5.19 5.14
C LYS A 47 -2.43 -4.14 6.21
N ALA A 48 -1.15 -3.96 6.53
CA ALA A 48 -0.73 -2.93 7.48
C ALA A 48 -1.07 -1.52 6.97
N LYS A 49 -0.84 -1.24 5.68
CA LYS A 49 -1.24 0.02 5.04
C LYS A 49 -2.75 0.24 5.06
N ASP A 50 -3.53 -0.77 4.65
CA ASP A 50 -5.00 -0.69 4.68
C ASP A 50 -5.51 -0.40 6.11
N THR A 51 -4.89 -1.03 7.11
CA THR A 51 -5.25 -0.83 8.52
C THR A 51 -4.93 0.59 8.99
N LEU A 52 -3.79 1.15 8.60
CA LEU A 52 -3.42 2.52 8.92
C LEU A 52 -4.33 3.53 8.21
N ASP A 53 -4.64 3.31 6.94
CA ASP A 53 -5.59 4.14 6.17
C ASP A 53 -6.97 4.15 6.81
N LYS A 54 -7.46 2.97 7.24
CA LYS A 54 -8.73 2.84 7.95
C LYS A 54 -8.70 3.56 9.28
N LYS A 55 -7.68 3.32 10.13
CA LYS A 55 -7.53 4.00 11.42
C LYS A 55 -7.47 5.52 11.27
N TYR A 56 -6.74 6.00 10.25
CA TYR A 56 -6.68 7.42 9.95
C TYR A 56 -8.06 7.96 9.56
N SER A 57 -8.76 7.29 8.63
CA SER A 57 -10.13 7.68 8.24
C SER A 57 -11.09 7.70 9.43
N ASP A 58 -11.00 6.71 10.32
CA ASP A 58 -11.85 6.59 11.51
C ASP A 58 -11.53 7.65 12.56
N SER A 59 -10.27 8.09 12.65
CA SER A 59 -9.83 9.17 13.53
C SER A 59 -10.28 10.57 13.09
N LEU A 60 -10.67 10.73 11.81
CA LEU A 60 -11.11 12.01 11.29
C LEU A 60 -12.52 12.36 11.77
N PRO A 61 -12.76 13.65 12.09
CA PRO A 61 -14.11 14.20 12.25
C PRO A 61 -15.03 13.86 11.07
N THR A 62 -16.33 13.66 11.34
CA THR A 62 -17.32 13.20 10.35
C THR A 62 -17.38 14.09 9.10
N ASN A 63 -17.27 15.40 9.25
CA ASN A 63 -17.24 16.35 8.13
C ASN A 63 -16.00 16.15 7.24
N LEU A 64 -14.83 15.92 7.83
CA LEU A 64 -13.59 15.66 7.08
C LEU A 64 -13.59 14.28 6.43
N ARG A 65 -14.22 13.29 7.07
CA ARG A 65 -14.40 11.95 6.51
C ARG A 65 -15.26 11.96 5.24
N LYS A 66 -16.32 12.78 5.23
CA LYS A 66 -17.21 12.96 4.06
C LYS A 66 -16.54 13.69 2.90
N LEU A 67 -15.59 14.58 3.20
CA LEU A 67 -14.82 15.32 2.17
C LEU A 67 -13.69 14.48 1.56
N LYS A 68 -13.33 13.37 2.19
CA LYS A 68 -12.28 12.50 1.67
C LYS A 68 -12.82 11.71 0.47
N ARG A 69 -12.12 11.81 -0.67
CA ARG A 69 -12.41 10.96 -1.82
C ARG A 69 -12.27 9.49 -1.43
N LYS A 70 -13.18 8.67 -1.94
CA LYS A 70 -13.16 7.22 -1.76
C LYS A 70 -11.90 6.65 -2.42
N ARG A 71 -11.18 5.80 -1.70
CA ARG A 71 -10.06 5.02 -2.24
C ARG A 71 -10.59 3.67 -2.68
N VAL A 72 -10.39 3.30 -3.94
CA VAL A 72 -10.83 2.04 -4.51
C VAL A 72 -9.60 1.28 -4.98
N LEU A 73 -9.51 0.00 -4.64
CA LEU A 73 -8.40 -0.84 -5.11
C LEU A 73 -8.58 -1.10 -6.61
N SER A 74 -7.53 -0.83 -7.36
CA SER A 74 -7.46 -1.24 -8.75
C SER A 74 -7.39 -2.77 -8.84
N VAL A 75 -8.04 -3.34 -9.86
CA VAL A 75 -7.83 -4.72 -10.27
C VAL A 75 -6.41 -4.90 -10.79
N GLU A 76 -5.90 -3.88 -11.49
CA GLU A 76 -4.55 -3.87 -12.03
C GLU A 76 -3.54 -3.47 -10.95
N PRO A 77 -2.51 -4.28 -10.71
CA PRO A 77 -1.46 -3.94 -9.79
C PRO A 77 -0.52 -2.86 -10.38
N SER A 78 0.30 -2.28 -9.51
CA SER A 78 1.34 -1.33 -9.93
C SER A 78 2.49 -2.10 -10.60
N GLU A 79 2.96 -1.57 -11.72
CA GLU A 79 4.14 -2.08 -12.45
C GLU A 79 5.47 -1.66 -11.80
N GLY A 80 5.42 -0.85 -10.74
CA GLY A 80 6.60 -0.36 -10.03
C GLY A 80 7.43 -1.52 -9.48
N LYS A 81 8.72 -1.57 -9.82
CA LYS A 81 9.69 -2.54 -9.29
C LYS A 81 10.10 -2.17 -7.85
N PRO A 82 10.54 -3.13 -7.03
CA PRO A 82 11.09 -2.78 -5.72
C PRO A 82 12.37 -1.94 -5.88
N PRO A 83 12.58 -0.92 -5.03
CA PRO A 83 13.87 -0.25 -4.93
C PRO A 83 15.00 -1.24 -4.62
N GLN A 84 16.22 -0.99 -5.10
CA GLN A 84 17.38 -1.86 -4.81
C GLN A 84 17.66 -1.97 -3.30
N SER A 85 17.32 -0.92 -2.54
CA SER A 85 17.46 -0.85 -1.08
C SER A 85 16.27 -1.47 -0.32
N ALA A 86 15.31 -2.09 -1.02
CA ALA A 86 14.13 -2.66 -0.39
C ALA A 86 14.51 -3.80 0.57
N PRO A 87 14.11 -3.73 1.85
CA PRO A 87 14.40 -4.79 2.80
C PRO A 87 13.73 -6.10 2.39
N GLY A 88 14.45 -7.22 2.49
CA GLY A 88 13.90 -8.55 2.17
C GLY A 88 12.67 -8.94 3.00
N TRP A 89 12.46 -8.31 4.17
CA TRP A 89 11.25 -8.54 4.96
C TRP A 89 9.98 -7.99 4.29
N MET A 90 10.10 -7.00 3.40
CA MET A 90 9.00 -6.40 2.62
C MET A 90 8.70 -7.15 1.33
N LEU A 91 9.68 -7.87 0.76
CA LEU A 91 9.58 -8.50 -0.55
C LEU A 91 8.76 -9.80 -0.51
N SER A 92 7.75 -9.94 -1.36
CA SER A 92 6.96 -11.16 -1.48
C SER A 92 7.84 -12.32 -1.96
N LYS A 93 7.54 -13.53 -1.47
CA LYS A 93 8.29 -14.73 -1.84
C LYS A 93 8.19 -14.98 -3.35
N THR A 94 7.01 -14.80 -3.91
CA THR A 94 6.73 -14.92 -5.35
C THR A 94 7.57 -13.96 -6.19
N TRP A 95 7.85 -12.75 -5.70
CA TRP A 95 8.74 -11.82 -6.40
C TRP A 95 10.21 -12.24 -6.30
N CYS A 96 10.65 -12.70 -5.13
CA CYS A 96 12.02 -13.17 -4.93
C CYS A 96 12.33 -14.41 -5.79
N ASP A 97 11.37 -15.34 -5.89
CA ASP A 97 11.51 -16.58 -6.66
C ASP A 97 11.55 -16.29 -8.18
N ASN A 98 10.72 -15.37 -8.68
CA ASN A 98 10.71 -14.98 -10.10
C ASN A 98 11.97 -14.19 -10.53
N PHE A 99 12.56 -13.40 -9.62
CA PHE A 99 13.79 -12.66 -9.89
C PHE A 99 15.02 -13.58 -9.92
N ASN A 100 15.06 -14.60 -9.07
CA ASN A 100 16.14 -15.60 -9.04
C ASN A 100 16.05 -16.65 -10.17
N SER A 101 14.92 -16.75 -10.87
CA SER A 101 14.76 -17.65 -12.02
C SER A 101 15.29 -17.06 -13.34
N HIS A 102 15.73 -15.80 -13.35
CA HIS A 102 16.21 -15.08 -14.54
C HIS A 102 17.68 -14.60 -14.40
N MET A 103 18.43 -15.14 -13.44
CA MET A 103 19.90 -15.09 -13.40
C MET A 103 20.46 -16.47 -13.67
#